data_AF-A0AAU2RKE6-F1
#
_entry.id   AF-A0AAU2RKE6-F1
#
_cell.length_a   1.000
_cell.length_b   1.000
_cell.length_c   1.000
_cell.angle_alpha   90.00
_cell.angle_beta   90.00
_cell.angle_gamma   90.00
#
_symmetry.space_group_name_H-M   'P 1'
#
loop_
_entity.id
_entity.type
_entity.pdbx_description
1 polymer ?
#
loop_
_entity_poly.entity_id
_entity_poly.type
_entity_poly.pdbx_seq_one_letter_code
_entity_poly.pdbx_strand_id
1 'polypeptide(L)'
;MDATTTNAIFAAAATNTYWTSTNLGLTTQVNHDSYTYFVRLPKGEGKAFIAGRDGYGGDEHLDIDATWAQTAPIVEAAMAATRVH
;
A
#
# COMPACT_ATOMS: atom_id res chain seq x y z
N MET A 1 -9.71 -2.11 -12.12
CA MET A 1 -8.98 -0.88 -11.78
C MET A 1 -7.96 -0.60 -12.88
N ASP A 2 -7.83 0.63 -13.36
CA ASP A 2 -6.90 0.95 -14.44
C ASP A 2 -5.48 1.25 -13.92
N ALA A 3 -4.51 1.24 -14.84
CA ALA A 3 -3.10 1.41 -14.53
C ALA A 3 -2.76 2.80 -13.96
N THR A 4 -3.52 3.84 -14.29
CA THR A 4 -3.27 5.20 -13.78
C THR A 4 -3.57 5.26 -12.30
N THR A 5 -4.72 4.71 -11.90
CA THR A 5 -5.17 4.66 -10.51
C THR A 5 -4.21 3.83 -9.65
N THR A 6 -3.80 2.63 -10.12
CA THR A 6 -2.85 1.79 -9.36
C THR A 6 -1.50 2.48 -9.19
N ASN A 7 -0.98 3.13 -10.24
CA ASN A 7 0.25 3.89 -10.17
C ASN A 7 0.18 5.05 -9.17
N ALA A 8 -0.95 5.78 -9.14
CA ALA A 8 -1.16 6.87 -8.20
C ALA A 8 -1.17 6.39 -6.74
N ILE A 9 -1.82 5.26 -6.46
CA ILE A 9 -1.89 4.69 -5.11
C ILE A 9 -0.52 4.19 -4.64
N PHE A 10 0.24 3.51 -5.50
CA PHE A 10 1.59 3.09 -5.15
C PHE A 10 2.54 4.27 -4.95
N ALA A 11 2.44 5.30 -5.79
CA ALA A 11 3.21 6.53 -5.61
C ALA A 11 2.86 7.23 -4.27
N ALA A 12 1.58 7.30 -3.92
CA ALA A 12 1.15 7.85 -2.63
C ALA A 12 1.66 7.00 -1.45
N ALA A 13 1.56 5.68 -1.53
CA ALA A 13 2.08 4.76 -0.51
C ALA A 13 3.59 4.93 -0.29
N ALA A 14 4.36 5.15 -1.37
CA ALA A 14 5.80 5.41 -1.32
C ALA A 14 6.18 6.73 -0.63
N THR A 15 5.21 7.63 -0.40
CA THR A 15 5.41 8.89 0.33
C THR A 15 4.79 8.87 1.72
N ASN A 16 4.10 7.78 2.08
CA ASN A 16 3.36 7.73 3.32
C ASN A 16 4.30 7.48 4.51
N THR A 17 4.15 8.29 5.55
CA THR A 17 4.97 8.22 6.77
C THR A 17 4.34 7.35 7.86
N TYR A 18 3.10 6.92 7.66
CA TYR A 18 2.38 6.07 8.61
C TYR A 18 2.21 4.66 8.05
N TRP A 19 2.80 3.69 8.74
CA TRP A 19 2.72 2.27 8.42
C TRP A 19 2.38 1.49 9.68
N THR A 20 1.29 0.75 9.65
CA THR A 20 0.87 -0.12 10.75
C THR A 20 1.46 -1.51 10.57
N SER A 21 2.18 -1.99 11.57
CA SER A 21 2.64 -3.38 11.61
C SER A 21 1.47 -4.31 11.97
N THR A 22 1.19 -5.27 11.09
CA THR A 22 0.14 -6.28 11.27
C THR A 22 0.73 -7.68 11.16
N ASN A 23 -0.02 -8.71 11.54
CA ASN A 23 0.39 -10.10 11.34
C ASN A 23 0.59 -10.46 9.85
N LEU A 24 0.03 -9.67 8.92
CA LEU A 24 0.12 -9.87 7.47
C LEU A 24 1.28 -9.09 6.83
N GLY A 25 1.94 -8.20 7.58
CA GLY A 25 2.99 -7.30 7.09
C GLY A 25 2.72 -5.84 7.41
N LEU A 26 3.56 -4.95 6.89
CA LEU A 26 3.39 -3.51 7.05
C LEU A 26 2.28 -3.03 6.12
N THR A 27 1.27 -2.38 6.67
CA THR A 27 0.11 -1.89 5.92
C THR A 27 -0.01 -0.38 6.07
N THR A 28 -0.28 0.31 4.97
CA THR A 28 -0.61 1.74 4.96
C THR A 28 -1.94 1.98 4.26
N GLN A 29 -2.56 3.11 4.58
CA GLN A 29 -3.83 3.53 3.98
C GLN A 29 -3.58 4.71 3.05
N VAL A 30 -4.17 4.66 1.87
CA VAL A 30 -4.08 5.70 0.84
C VAL A 30 -5.48 6.11 0.42
N ASN A 31 -5.82 7.38 0.63
CA ASN A 31 -7.10 7.91 0.17
C ASN A 31 -6.96 8.37 -1.29
N HIS A 32 -7.80 7.82 -2.17
CA HIS A 32 -7.81 8.16 -3.60
C HIS A 32 -9.23 7.98 -4.16
N ASP A 33 -9.72 8.94 -4.95
CA ASP A 33 -11.02 8.89 -5.62
C ASP A 33 -12.21 8.42 -4.74
N SER A 34 -12.30 8.96 -3.51
CA SER A 34 -13.33 8.64 -2.50
C SER A 34 -13.26 7.22 -1.91
N TYR A 35 -12.19 6.48 -2.19
CA TYR A 35 -11.88 5.18 -1.58
C TYR A 35 -10.64 5.26 -0.70
N THR A 36 -10.63 4.46 0.35
CA THR A 36 -9.45 4.20 1.18
C THR A 36 -8.83 2.88 0.73
N TYR A 37 -7.68 2.94 0.07
CA TYR A 37 -6.93 1.78 -0.39
C TYR A 37 -5.95 1.30 0.67
N PHE A 38 -5.86 -0.01 0.85
CA PHE A 38 -4.91 -0.64 1.78
C PHE A 38 -3.73 -1.19 0.99
N VAL A 39 -2.58 -0.56 1.11
CA VAL A 39 -1.33 -1.03 0.50
C VAL A 39 -0.55 -1.82 1.54
N ARG A 40 -0.17 -3.05 1.18
CA ARG A 40 0.54 -3.97 2.07
C ARG A 40 1.90 -4.34 1.49
N LEU A 41 2.91 -4.26 2.35
CA LEU A 41 4.19 -4.90 2.16
C LEU A 41 4.19 -6.23 2.94
N PRO A 42 4.25 -7.39 2.27
CA PRO A 42 4.16 -8.69 2.93
C PRO A 42 5.30 -8.89 3.93
N LYS A 43 5.03 -9.66 4.98
CA LYS A 43 6.06 -10.05 5.95
C LYS A 43 7.02 -11.05 5.28
N GLY A 44 8.24 -10.61 4.98
CA GLY A 44 9.29 -11.43 4.36
C GLY A 44 9.63 -10.93 2.95
N GLU A 45 9.73 -11.85 2.00
CA GLU A 45 10.04 -11.54 0.60
C GLU A 45 8.75 -11.41 -0.21
N GLY A 46 8.64 -10.35 -1.01
CA GLY A 46 7.52 -10.15 -1.90
C GLY A 46 7.41 -8.73 -2.41
N LYS A 47 6.51 -8.53 -3.38
CA LYS A 47 6.16 -7.20 -3.87
C LYS A 47 5.12 -6.57 -2.95
N ALA A 48 5.14 -5.24 -2.89
CA ALA A 48 4.01 -4.53 -2.31
C ALA A 48 2.76 -4.75 -3.18
N PHE A 49 1.58 -4.73 -2.57
CA PHE A 49 0.32 -4.91 -3.31
C PHE A 49 -0.82 -4.11 -2.68
N ILE A 50 -1.84 -3.81 -3.47
CA ILE A 50 -3.10 -3.24 -2.97
C ILE A 50 -3.95 -4.42 -2.51
N ALA A 51 -4.07 -4.59 -1.20
CA ALA A 51 -4.85 -5.68 -0.60
C ALA A 51 -6.36 -5.49 -0.82
N GLY A 52 -6.82 -4.24 -0.86
CA GLY A 52 -8.22 -3.92 -1.03
C GLY A 52 -8.50 -2.44 -0.90
N ARG A 53 -9.78 -2.09 -0.95
CA ARG A 53 -10.27 -0.73 -0.72
C ARG A 53 -11.57 -0.75 0.08
N ASP A 54 -11.82 0.32 0.81
CA ASP A 54 -13.07 0.61 1.52
C ASP A 54 -13.68 1.92 0.99
N GLY A 55 -15.01 2.01 0.97
CA GLY A 55 -15.75 3.18 0.50
C GLY A 55 -17.26 3.10 0.77
N TYR A 56 -18.00 4.12 0.32
CA TYR A 56 -19.46 4.20 0.46
C TYR A 56 -20.15 3.14 -0.43
N GLY A 57 -20.19 1.91 0.05
CA GLY A 57 -20.65 0.74 -0.71
C GLY A 57 -20.11 -0.59 -0.22
N GLY A 58 -19.09 -0.58 0.66
CA GLY A 58 -18.50 -1.77 1.28
C GLY A 58 -17.00 -1.91 0.98
N ASP A 59 -16.42 -2.99 1.52
CA ASP A 59 -15.03 -3.37 1.29
C ASP A 59 -14.90 -4.28 0.05
N GLU A 60 -13.83 -4.06 -0.72
CA GLU A 60 -13.47 -4.87 -1.88
C GLU A 60 -12.03 -5.37 -1.74
N HIS A 61 -11.84 -6.66 -1.94
CA HIS A 61 -10.54 -7.30 -2.00
C HIS A 61 -9.98 -7.24 -3.42
N LEU A 62 -8.75 -6.74 -3.59
CA LEU A 62 -8.19 -6.43 -4.91
C LEU A 62 -6.96 -7.28 -5.27
N ASP A 63 -6.04 -7.50 -4.33
CA ASP A 63 -4.76 -8.21 -4.52
C ASP A 63 -4.01 -7.85 -5.81
N ILE A 64 -3.82 -6.54 -6.03
CA ILE A 64 -3.09 -6.04 -7.19
C ILE A 64 -1.63 -5.82 -6.82
N ASP A 65 -0.74 -6.61 -7.41
CA ASP A 65 0.69 -6.49 -7.22
C ASP A 65 1.26 -5.20 -7.82
N ALA A 66 2.16 -4.56 -7.07
CA ALA A 66 3.03 -3.53 -7.60
C ALA A 66 4.07 -4.12 -8.56
N THR A 67 4.69 -3.28 -9.37
CA THR A 67 5.96 -3.64 -10.02
C THR A 67 7.12 -3.60 -9.01
N TRP A 68 8.25 -4.22 -9.35
CA TRP A 68 9.46 -4.10 -8.52
C TRP A 68 9.95 -2.66 -8.41
N ALA A 69 9.83 -1.87 -9.48
CA ALA A 69 10.18 -0.45 -9.49
C ALA A 69 9.31 0.38 -8.53
N GLN A 70 8.03 0.03 -8.37
CA GLN A 70 7.14 0.64 -7.39
C GLN A 70 7.35 0.10 -5.97
N THR A 71 7.73 -1.18 -5.85
CA THR A 71 7.97 -1.81 -4.55
C THR A 71 9.17 -1.20 -3.83
N ALA A 72 10.27 -0.92 -4.53
CA ALA A 72 11.49 -0.39 -3.93
C ALA A 72 11.27 0.89 -3.08
N PRO A 73 10.65 1.98 -3.59
CA PRO A 73 10.41 3.17 -2.78
C PRO A 73 9.37 2.95 -1.67
N ILE A 74 8.43 2.01 -1.84
CA ILE A 74 7.48 1.63 -0.80
C ILE A 74 8.19 0.95 0.37
N VAL A 75 9.13 0.04 0.09
CA VAL A 75 9.96 -0.62 1.12
C VAL A 75 10.73 0.42 1.91
N GLU A 76 11.37 1.38 1.24
CA GLU A 76 12.10 2.47 1.91
C GLU A 76 11.17 3.30 2.82
N ALA A 77 9.98 3.68 2.35
CA ALA A 77 9.01 4.43 3.16
C ALA A 77 8.53 3.63 4.38
N ALA A 78 8.20 2.35 4.20
CA ALA A 78 7.75 1.47 5.28
C ALA A 78 8.86 1.22 6.32
N MET A 79 10.10 1.03 5.87
CA MET A 79 11.27 0.87 6.74
C MET A 79 11.62 2.18 7.47
N ALA A 80 11.52 3.33 6.80
CA ALA A 80 11.74 4.63 7.43
C ALA A 80 10.70 4.92 8.52
N ALA A 81 9.42 4.64 8.25
CA ALA A 81 8.34 4.82 9.22
C ALA A 81 8.48 3.94 10.47
N THR A 82 9.15 2.79 10.36
CA THR A 82 9.37 1.85 11.48
C THR A 82 10.70 2.06 12.21
N ARG A 83 11.65 2.82 11.64
CA ARG A 83 12.93 3.15 12.28
C ARG A 83 12.81 4.27 13.32
N VAL A 84 11.78 5.10 13.25
CA VAL A 84 11.56 6.21 14.18
C VAL A 84 10.76 5.68 15.37
N HIS A 85 11.45 5.25 16.43
CA HIS A 85 10.87 4.90 17.72
C HIS A 85 11.75 5.41 18.86
#